data_AF-A0A4R5LB35-F1
#
_entry.id   AF-A0A4R5LB35-F1
#
_cell.length_a   1.000
_cell.length_b   1.000
_cell.length_c   1.000
_cell.angle_alpha   90.00
_cell.angle_beta   90.00
_cell.angle_gamma   90.00
#
_symmetry.space_group_name_H-M   'P 1'
#
loop_
_entity.id
_entity.type
_entity.pdbx_description
1 polymer ?
#
loop_
_entity_poly.entity_id
_entity_poly.type
_entity_poly.pdbx_seq_one_letter_code
_entity_poly.pdbx_strand_id
1 'polypeptide(L)'
;MTSASATQAAEPLVWLNGEITPLSEARIPVLDRGFIFGDGIYEVVPVYALADDEGTVRVPFRIAQHLARLKRSLEKVGIANPFDEAGWRALVARLIEANEAAGALAHDAHANFYVQVTRGVAPRGHAFPAVATPTVFAMVNPLKLPGVAQREQGVRCVTAEDKRWLNCDIKSTSLLGNVLMAQHAAENDAFETIQLRDGWLTEASSSNVWVVKGGALFAPPRSNRILEGIRYGLIEELAKECGVRFEAREIAEAELREADEILVTSATKEVLAVVALDGKPVGGGKPGPVYAAFHAAYQRAKQRETQAVRASAAELQVVEK
;
A
#
# COMPACT_ATOMS: atom_id res chain seq x y z
N MET A 1 -26.16 -4.46 39.04
CA MET A 1 -25.60 -5.06 37.81
C MET A 1 -25.46 -3.95 36.79
N THR A 2 -24.32 -3.27 36.80
CA THR A 2 -23.99 -2.20 35.85
C THR A 2 -23.36 -2.84 34.62
N SER A 3 -24.10 -2.88 33.51
CA SER A 3 -23.55 -3.24 32.21
C SER A 3 -22.57 -2.14 31.80
N ALA A 4 -21.30 -2.49 31.66
CA ALA A 4 -20.32 -1.62 31.02
C ALA A 4 -20.80 -1.36 29.58
N SER A 5 -21.10 -0.09 29.29
CA SER A 5 -21.32 0.41 27.94
C SER A 5 -20.03 0.14 27.15
N ALA A 6 -20.07 -0.83 26.24
CA ALA A 6 -19.06 -0.94 25.21
C ALA A 6 -19.14 0.36 24.40
N THR A 7 -18.09 1.18 24.47
CA THR A 7 -17.98 2.41 23.71
C THR A 7 -18.09 2.05 22.24
N GLN A 8 -19.23 2.31 21.62
CA GLN A 8 -19.43 2.09 20.20
C GLN A 8 -18.45 3.02 19.49
N ALA A 9 -17.47 2.46 18.79
CA ALA A 9 -16.52 3.26 18.01
C ALA A 9 -17.31 4.18 17.08
N ALA A 10 -16.92 5.45 17.02
CA ALA A 10 -17.60 6.41 16.17
C ALA A 10 -17.54 5.96 14.70
N GLU A 11 -18.61 6.24 13.97
CA GLU A 11 -18.73 5.82 12.58
C GLU A 11 -17.69 6.55 11.70
N PRO A 12 -16.92 5.83 10.85
CA PRO A 12 -16.00 6.46 9.93
C PRO A 12 -16.70 7.40 8.95
N LEU A 13 -16.07 8.54 8.68
CA LEU A 13 -16.49 9.48 7.65
C LEU A 13 -15.68 9.26 6.38
N VAL A 14 -16.35 9.24 5.24
CA VAL A 14 -15.74 8.99 3.93
C VAL A 14 -16.08 10.09 2.95
N TRP A 15 -15.23 10.26 1.94
CA TRP A 15 -15.49 11.15 0.82
C TRP A 15 -16.16 10.39 -0.31
N LEU A 16 -17.25 10.92 -0.85
CA LEU A 16 -17.86 10.46 -2.09
C LEU A 16 -18.28 11.67 -2.93
N ASN A 17 -17.65 11.83 -4.11
CA ASN A 17 -18.03 12.82 -5.13
C ASN A 17 -18.21 14.29 -4.65
N GLY A 18 -17.44 14.74 -3.66
CA GLY A 18 -17.53 16.13 -3.15
C GLY A 18 -17.96 16.24 -1.71
N GLU A 19 -18.58 15.17 -1.17
CA GLU A 19 -19.23 15.18 0.14
C GLU A 19 -18.47 14.28 1.12
N ILE A 20 -18.34 14.74 2.36
CA ILE A 20 -17.92 13.90 3.49
C ILE A 20 -19.19 13.40 4.16
N THR A 21 -19.38 12.09 4.18
CA THR A 21 -20.61 11.43 4.65
C THR A 21 -20.26 10.27 5.60
N PRO A 22 -21.16 9.87 6.52
CA PRO A 22 -21.01 8.63 7.25
C PRO A 22 -20.86 7.43 6.30
N LEU A 23 -19.99 6.48 6.65
CA LEU A 23 -19.70 5.30 5.83
C LEU A 23 -20.97 4.50 5.46
N SER A 24 -21.92 4.37 6.39
CA SER A 24 -23.18 3.65 6.17
C SER A 24 -24.12 4.32 5.15
N GLU A 25 -23.90 5.61 4.88
CA GLU A 25 -24.68 6.42 3.95
C GLU A 25 -24.01 6.55 2.58
N ALA A 26 -22.71 6.28 2.48
CA ALA A 26 -21.96 6.32 1.23
C ALA A 26 -22.43 5.23 0.24
N ARG A 27 -23.17 5.64 -0.79
CA ARG A 27 -23.76 4.74 -1.80
C ARG A 27 -23.41 5.21 -3.21
N ILE A 28 -22.99 4.26 -4.04
CA ILE A 28 -22.80 4.50 -5.48
C ILE A 28 -24.00 3.97 -6.28
N PRO A 29 -24.34 4.59 -7.42
CA PRO A 29 -25.27 4.00 -8.35
C PRO A 29 -24.78 2.62 -8.82
N VAL A 30 -25.69 1.64 -8.92
CA VAL A 30 -25.34 0.27 -9.33
C VAL A 30 -24.78 0.19 -10.75
N LEU A 31 -24.94 1.23 -11.57
CA LEU A 31 -24.38 1.35 -12.90
C LEU A 31 -23.02 2.07 -12.93
N ASP A 32 -22.43 2.37 -11.78
CA ASP A 32 -21.03 2.79 -11.72
C ASP A 32 -20.14 1.70 -12.33
N ARG A 33 -19.28 2.10 -13.26
CA ARG A 33 -18.44 1.16 -14.01
C ARG A 33 -17.38 0.50 -13.13
N GLY A 34 -17.01 1.11 -12.00
CA GLY A 34 -16.19 0.45 -10.99
C GLY A 34 -16.89 -0.77 -10.39
N PHE A 35 -18.19 -0.69 -10.14
CA PHE A 35 -18.99 -1.81 -9.65
C PHE A 35 -19.26 -2.86 -10.75
N ILE A 36 -19.63 -2.41 -11.95
CA ILE A 36 -20.03 -3.32 -13.04
C ILE A 36 -18.83 -4.03 -13.70
N PHE A 37 -17.68 -3.37 -13.82
CA PHE A 37 -16.54 -3.85 -14.63
C PHE A 37 -15.19 -3.88 -13.88
N GLY A 38 -15.10 -3.32 -12.67
CA GLY A 38 -13.79 -3.02 -12.07
C GLY A 38 -13.03 -1.91 -12.82
N ASP A 39 -13.74 -1.07 -13.58
CA ASP A 39 -13.17 0.02 -14.39
C ASP A 39 -12.81 1.22 -13.50
N GLY A 40 -11.76 1.03 -12.69
CA GLY A 40 -11.24 2.02 -11.76
C GLY A 40 -9.82 1.74 -11.30
N ILE A 41 -9.23 2.78 -10.70
CA ILE A 41 -7.87 2.83 -10.18
C ILE A 41 -7.93 3.15 -8.69
N TYR A 42 -7.01 2.59 -7.90
CA TYR A 42 -6.95 2.89 -6.47
C TYR A 42 -5.52 3.16 -5.98
N GLU A 43 -5.42 3.84 -4.83
CA GLU A 43 -4.20 3.98 -4.05
C GLU A 43 -4.43 3.65 -2.58
N VAL A 44 -3.33 3.27 -1.90
CA VAL A 44 -3.28 3.08 -0.46
C VAL A 44 -2.02 3.78 0.06
N VAL A 45 -2.21 4.90 0.75
CA VAL A 45 -1.12 5.72 1.32
C VAL A 45 -1.08 5.48 2.82
N PRO A 46 0.04 5.00 3.40
CA PRO A 46 0.17 4.90 4.83
C PRO A 46 0.35 6.29 5.43
N VAL A 47 -0.40 6.58 6.49
CA VAL A 47 -0.35 7.83 7.25
C VAL A 47 0.07 7.48 8.66
N TYR A 48 1.33 7.77 8.99
CA TYR A 48 1.86 7.44 10.31
C TYR A 48 1.55 8.56 11.29
N ALA A 49 0.84 8.24 12.37
CA ALA A 49 0.87 9.03 13.60
C ALA A 49 2.22 8.77 14.30
N LEU A 50 3.09 9.78 14.32
CA LEU A 50 4.43 9.70 14.93
C LEU A 50 4.53 10.77 16.01
N ALA A 51 4.94 10.34 17.21
CA ALA A 51 5.13 11.21 18.36
C ALA A 51 6.60 11.61 18.51
N ASP A 52 6.81 12.86 18.91
CA ASP A 52 8.09 13.41 19.36
C ASP A 52 7.84 14.45 20.48
N ASP A 53 8.85 15.27 20.79
CA ASP A 53 8.83 16.26 21.87
C ASP A 53 7.76 17.36 21.70
N GLU A 54 7.27 17.66 20.49
CA GLU A 54 6.23 18.68 20.26
C GLU A 54 4.84 18.04 20.05
N GLY A 55 4.71 16.73 20.22
CA GLY A 55 3.43 15.99 20.16
C GLY A 55 3.36 14.98 19.03
N THR A 56 2.15 14.51 18.72
CA THR A 56 1.91 13.57 17.61
C THR A 56 1.58 14.32 16.33
N VAL A 57 2.22 13.94 15.24
CA VAL A 57 1.92 14.45 13.90
C VAL A 57 1.60 13.30 12.96
N ARG A 58 0.61 13.49 12.08
CA ARG A 58 0.27 12.54 11.03
C ARG A 58 0.97 12.87 9.74
N VAL A 59 1.71 11.90 9.22
CA VAL A 59 2.54 12.08 8.02
C VAL A 59 2.14 11.05 6.97
N PRO A 60 1.47 11.46 5.87
CA PRO A 60 1.29 10.63 4.69
C PRO A 60 2.63 10.31 4.04
N PHE A 61 3.12 9.09 4.23
CA PHE A 61 4.48 8.70 3.85
C PHE A 61 4.58 8.46 2.34
N ARG A 62 5.53 9.14 1.69
CA ARG A 62 5.75 9.07 0.23
C ARG A 62 4.50 9.41 -0.60
N ILE A 63 3.68 10.33 -0.11
CA ILE A 63 2.41 10.71 -0.75
C ILE A 63 2.62 11.25 -2.18
N ALA A 64 3.68 12.03 -2.43
CA ALA A 64 3.98 12.54 -3.78
C ALA A 64 4.12 11.39 -4.79
N GLN A 65 4.85 10.34 -4.40
CA GLN A 65 5.07 9.16 -5.23
C GLN A 65 3.78 8.34 -5.42
N HIS A 66 2.95 8.22 -4.38
CA HIS A 66 1.63 7.59 -4.47
C HIS A 66 0.71 8.34 -5.45
N LEU A 67 0.61 9.67 -5.35
CA LEU A 67 -0.21 10.48 -6.26
C LEU A 67 0.33 10.46 -7.69
N ALA A 68 1.65 10.42 -7.87
CA ALA A 68 2.24 10.22 -9.18
C ALA A 68 1.86 8.85 -9.79
N ARG A 69 1.76 7.78 -8.99
CA ARG A 69 1.31 6.47 -9.49
C ARG A 69 -0.18 6.40 -9.75
N LEU A 70 -1.00 7.09 -8.94
CA LEU A 70 -2.43 7.30 -9.22
C LEU A 70 -2.60 7.95 -10.60
N LYS A 71 -1.91 9.07 -10.85
CA LYS A 71 -1.91 9.77 -12.15
C LYS A 71 -1.52 8.84 -13.31
N ARG A 72 -0.39 8.13 -13.20
CA ARG A 72 0.07 7.18 -14.24
C ARG A 72 -0.96 6.07 -14.50
N SER A 73 -1.58 5.53 -13.46
CA SER A 73 -2.56 4.45 -13.59
C SER A 73 -3.86 4.96 -14.24
N LEU A 74 -4.32 6.16 -13.89
CA LEU A 74 -5.47 6.83 -14.51
C LEU A 74 -5.23 7.10 -16.01
N GLU A 75 -4.05 7.62 -16.36
CA GLU A 75 -3.65 7.88 -17.75
C GLU A 75 -3.66 6.59 -18.59
N LYS A 76 -3.15 5.47 -18.05
CA LYS A 76 -3.12 4.17 -18.76
C LYS A 76 -4.49 3.61 -19.10
N VAL A 77 -5.53 3.98 -18.36
CA VAL A 77 -6.91 3.56 -18.63
C VAL A 77 -7.78 4.69 -19.18
N GLY A 78 -7.20 5.85 -19.47
CA GLY A 78 -7.92 7.01 -20.03
C GLY A 78 -9.02 7.56 -19.12
N ILE A 79 -8.82 7.55 -17.80
CA ILE A 79 -9.69 8.25 -16.84
C ILE A 79 -9.02 9.60 -16.52
N ALA A 80 -9.76 10.71 -16.66
CA ALA A 80 -9.25 12.02 -16.30
C ALA A 80 -8.94 12.09 -14.80
N ASN A 81 -7.78 12.66 -14.43
CA ASN A 81 -7.44 12.86 -13.03
C ASN A 81 -8.24 14.05 -12.47
N PRO A 82 -9.14 13.84 -11.48
CA PRO A 82 -10.06 14.87 -11.03
C PRO A 82 -9.40 15.97 -10.18
N PHE A 83 -8.23 15.71 -9.61
CA PHE A 83 -7.48 16.66 -8.80
C PHE A 83 -6.00 16.69 -9.19
N ASP A 84 -5.39 17.87 -9.03
CA ASP A 84 -3.94 18.00 -9.01
C ASP A 84 -3.37 17.49 -7.68
N GLU A 85 -2.04 17.55 -7.53
CA GLU A 85 -1.39 17.06 -6.32
C GLU A 85 -1.84 17.83 -5.06
N ALA A 86 -2.03 19.14 -5.16
CA ALA A 86 -2.46 19.97 -4.04
C ALA A 86 -3.89 19.61 -3.60
N GLY A 87 -4.80 19.42 -4.55
CA GLY A 87 -6.18 19.00 -4.29
C GLY A 87 -6.26 17.63 -3.63
N TRP A 88 -5.45 16.66 -4.07
CA TRP A 88 -5.37 15.35 -3.42
C TRP A 88 -4.84 15.45 -1.97
N ARG A 89 -3.79 16.25 -1.73
CA ARG A 89 -3.25 16.47 -0.37
C ARG A 89 -4.28 17.14 0.53
N ALA A 90 -5.01 18.13 0.03
CA ALA A 90 -6.09 18.78 0.76
C ALA A 90 -7.20 17.80 1.11
N LEU A 91 -7.59 16.90 0.20
CA LEU A 91 -8.58 15.86 0.48
C LEU A 91 -8.12 14.90 1.59
N VAL A 92 -6.87 14.44 1.54
CA VAL A 92 -6.30 13.58 2.59
C VAL A 92 -6.36 14.28 3.95
N ALA A 93 -5.92 15.54 4.02
CA ALA A 93 -5.94 16.33 5.25
C ALA A 93 -7.35 16.49 5.80
N ARG A 94 -8.31 16.89 4.95
CA ARG A 94 -9.72 17.06 5.34
C ARG A 94 -10.36 15.79 5.87
N LEU A 95 -10.07 14.64 5.26
CA LEU A 95 -10.63 13.36 5.72
C LEU A 95 -10.03 12.90 7.05
N ILE A 96 -8.73 13.13 7.26
CA ILE A 96 -8.09 12.86 8.56
C ILE A 96 -8.74 13.72 9.65
N GLU A 97 -8.79 15.04 9.43
CA GLU A 97 -9.38 16.00 10.39
C GLU A 97 -10.83 15.65 10.73
N ALA A 98 -11.65 15.33 9.72
CA ALA A 98 -13.04 14.94 9.93
C ALA A 98 -13.18 13.66 10.78
N ASN A 99 -12.35 12.64 10.53
CA ASN A 99 -12.41 11.38 11.29
C ASN A 99 -11.84 11.52 12.70
N GLU A 100 -10.86 12.40 12.93
CA GLU A 100 -10.38 12.73 14.27
C GLU A 100 -11.43 13.49 15.08
N ALA A 101 -12.04 14.52 14.49
CA ALA A 101 -13.10 15.29 15.11
C ALA A 101 -14.34 14.44 15.46
N ALA A 102 -14.67 13.47 14.61
CA ALA A 102 -15.75 12.51 14.85
C ALA A 102 -15.39 11.45 15.91
N GLY A 103 -14.11 11.32 16.31
CA GLY A 103 -13.63 10.25 17.19
C GLY A 103 -13.54 8.87 16.52
N ALA A 104 -13.65 8.81 15.19
CA ALA A 104 -13.54 7.58 14.39
C ALA A 104 -12.07 7.17 14.13
N LEU A 105 -11.14 8.10 14.35
CA LEU A 105 -9.71 7.89 14.24
C LEU A 105 -9.01 8.44 15.49
N ALA A 106 -8.43 7.56 16.30
CA ALA A 106 -7.69 7.98 17.49
C ALA A 106 -6.40 8.72 17.13
N HIS A 107 -6.10 9.81 17.85
CA HIS A 107 -5.00 10.74 17.58
C HIS A 107 -3.61 10.07 17.41
N ASP A 108 -3.33 9.00 18.16
CA ASP A 108 -2.08 8.24 18.13
C ASP A 108 -2.10 7.03 17.19
N ALA A 109 -3.25 6.70 16.61
CA ALA A 109 -3.38 5.56 15.72
C ALA A 109 -2.82 5.89 14.32
N HIS A 110 -1.99 5.02 13.78
CA HIS A 110 -1.67 5.07 12.35
C HIS A 110 -2.93 4.88 11.50
N ALA A 111 -2.92 5.42 10.29
CA ALA A 111 -4.01 5.28 9.34
C ALA A 111 -3.52 4.88 7.95
N ASN A 112 -4.44 4.42 7.12
CA ASN A 112 -4.25 4.32 5.68
C ASN A 112 -5.29 5.19 4.99
N PHE A 113 -4.85 6.03 4.07
CA PHE A 113 -5.71 6.73 3.15
C PHE A 113 -5.91 5.85 1.92
N TYR A 114 -7.13 5.39 1.73
CA TYR A 114 -7.57 4.68 0.54
C TYR A 114 -8.29 5.66 -0.39
N VAL A 115 -7.97 5.63 -1.67
CA VAL A 115 -8.70 6.36 -2.70
C VAL A 115 -8.98 5.45 -3.87
N GLN A 116 -10.18 5.54 -4.42
CA GLN A 116 -10.62 4.88 -5.64
C GLN A 116 -11.24 5.92 -6.58
N VAL A 117 -10.80 5.89 -7.83
CA VAL A 117 -11.36 6.68 -8.93
C VAL A 117 -11.86 5.73 -10.01
N THR A 118 -13.15 5.76 -10.32
CA THR A 118 -13.76 4.94 -11.38
C THR A 118 -14.07 5.80 -12.59
N ARG A 119 -14.34 5.18 -13.75
CA ARG A 119 -14.82 5.93 -14.92
C ARG A 119 -16.19 6.58 -14.71
N GLY A 120 -16.90 6.24 -13.64
CA GLY A 120 -18.20 6.80 -13.29
C GLY A 120 -19.37 5.99 -13.83
N VAL A 121 -20.54 6.62 -13.83
CA VAL A 121 -21.83 5.98 -14.12
C VAL A 121 -22.20 6.15 -15.57
N ALA A 122 -22.60 5.05 -16.23
CA ALA A 122 -23.10 5.06 -17.60
C ALA A 122 -23.98 3.82 -17.88
N PRO A 123 -24.83 3.82 -18.93
CA PRO A 123 -25.48 2.60 -19.40
C PRO A 123 -24.47 1.47 -19.64
N ARG A 124 -24.87 0.23 -19.34
CA ARG A 124 -23.96 -0.92 -19.41
C ARG A 124 -23.49 -1.17 -20.84
N GLY A 125 -22.20 -0.94 -21.08
CA GLY A 125 -21.47 -1.28 -22.30
C GLY A 125 -19.97 -1.32 -22.00
N HIS A 126 -19.24 -2.24 -22.64
CA HIS A 126 -17.80 -2.43 -22.34
C HIS A 126 -16.97 -1.23 -22.78
N ALA A 127 -17.22 -0.73 -24.01
CA ALA A 127 -16.57 0.46 -24.53
C ALA A 127 -16.80 1.68 -23.62
N PHE A 128 -15.85 2.62 -23.65
CA PHE A 128 -15.97 3.82 -22.84
C PHE A 128 -17.16 4.66 -23.31
N PRO A 129 -17.96 5.21 -22.38
CA PRO A 129 -19.00 6.17 -22.73
C PRO A 129 -18.35 7.42 -23.35
N ALA A 130 -19.07 8.08 -24.26
CA ALA A 130 -18.58 9.30 -24.91
C ALA A 130 -18.31 10.44 -23.90
N VAL A 131 -19.12 10.50 -22.84
CA VAL A 131 -18.97 11.42 -21.71
C VAL A 131 -19.19 10.63 -20.43
N ALA A 132 -18.26 10.72 -19.49
CA ALA A 132 -18.46 10.28 -18.12
C ALA A 132 -17.68 11.14 -17.14
N THR A 133 -18.28 11.35 -15.98
CA THR A 133 -17.67 12.04 -14.85
C THR A 133 -17.09 10.99 -13.91
N PRO A 134 -15.78 10.99 -13.62
CA PRO A 134 -15.19 10.02 -12.72
C PRO A 134 -15.85 10.05 -11.32
N THR A 135 -16.16 8.88 -10.78
CA THR A 135 -16.55 8.76 -9.37
C THR A 135 -15.29 8.74 -8.52
N VAL A 136 -15.25 9.55 -7.47
CA VAL A 136 -14.15 9.58 -6.50
C VAL A 136 -14.66 9.17 -5.14
N PHE A 137 -14.14 8.06 -4.64
CA PHE A 137 -14.36 7.58 -3.28
C PHE A 137 -13.03 7.60 -2.53
N ALA A 138 -13.02 8.12 -1.30
CA ALA A 138 -11.85 8.04 -0.44
C ALA A 138 -12.24 7.83 1.02
N MET A 139 -11.39 7.14 1.78
CA MET A 139 -11.59 6.87 3.19
C MET A 139 -10.25 6.81 3.93
N VAL A 140 -10.31 7.05 5.23
CA VAL A 140 -9.18 6.88 6.15
C VAL A 140 -9.54 5.79 7.14
N ASN A 141 -8.76 4.71 7.15
CA ASN A 141 -8.98 3.58 8.05
C ASN A 141 -7.80 3.45 9.03
N PRO A 142 -8.04 2.99 10.28
CA PRO A 142 -6.95 2.59 11.15
C PRO A 142 -6.00 1.59 10.47
N LEU A 143 -4.70 1.89 10.47
CA LEU A 143 -3.66 1.03 9.90
C LEU A 143 -3.07 0.14 10.99
N LYS A 144 -3.36 -1.15 10.91
CA LYS A 144 -2.68 -2.17 11.71
C LYS A 144 -1.41 -2.61 11.00
N LEU A 145 -0.26 -2.11 11.47
CA LEU A 145 1.05 -2.59 11.02
C LEU A 145 1.29 -4.04 11.45
N PRO A 146 2.25 -4.76 10.82
CA PRO A 146 2.67 -6.08 11.29
C PRO A 146 2.98 -6.04 12.80
N GLY A 147 2.59 -7.08 13.53
CA GLY A 147 2.83 -7.15 14.97
C GLY A 147 4.30 -7.32 15.32
N VAL A 148 4.65 -7.15 16.61
CA VAL A 148 6.01 -7.40 17.12
C VAL A 148 6.49 -8.81 16.77
N ALA A 149 5.66 -9.82 17.03
CA ALA A 149 5.98 -11.21 16.70
C ALA A 149 6.26 -11.42 15.21
N GLN A 150 5.47 -10.81 14.30
CA GLN A 150 5.71 -10.92 12.86
C GLN A 150 7.02 -10.26 12.43
N ARG A 151 7.41 -9.15 13.08
CA ARG A 151 8.69 -8.48 12.79
C ARG A 151 9.90 -9.26 13.32
N GLU A 152 9.78 -9.88 14.49
CA GLU A 152 10.88 -10.59 15.15
C GLU A 152 11.03 -12.03 14.68
N GLN A 153 9.92 -12.70 14.35
CA GLN A 153 9.89 -14.12 13.97
C GLN A 153 9.71 -14.30 12.46
N GLY A 154 9.37 -13.23 11.73
CA GLY A 154 9.06 -13.29 10.31
C GLY A 154 7.69 -13.90 10.02
N VAL A 155 7.39 -14.00 8.72
CA VAL A 155 6.15 -14.58 8.21
C VAL A 155 6.40 -15.77 7.30
N ARG A 156 5.34 -16.51 7.02
CA ARG A 156 5.35 -17.65 6.09
C ARG A 156 4.64 -17.26 4.81
N CYS A 157 5.14 -17.70 3.67
CA CYS A 157 4.48 -17.53 2.38
C CYS A 157 4.33 -18.87 1.66
N VAL A 158 3.41 -18.90 0.71
CA VAL A 158 3.26 -20.00 -0.26
C VAL A 158 3.52 -19.49 -1.66
N THR A 159 3.78 -20.39 -2.60
CA THR A 159 3.93 -20.06 -4.03
C THR A 159 2.72 -20.51 -4.84
N ALA A 160 2.43 -19.76 -5.90
CA ALA A 160 1.44 -20.14 -6.91
C ALA A 160 1.83 -19.63 -8.30
N GLU A 161 1.21 -20.20 -9.32
CA GLU A 161 1.31 -19.69 -10.69
C GLU A 161 0.60 -18.33 -10.82
N ASP A 162 1.28 -17.33 -11.39
CA ASP A 162 0.69 -16.04 -11.69
C ASP A 162 -0.28 -16.17 -12.88
N LYS A 163 -1.58 -16.10 -12.59
CA LYS A 163 -2.67 -16.09 -13.56
C LYS A 163 -3.32 -14.71 -13.72
N ARG A 164 -2.70 -13.64 -13.20
CA ARG A 164 -3.20 -12.27 -13.36
C ARG A 164 -3.07 -11.82 -14.82
N TRP A 165 -3.67 -10.70 -15.18
CA TRP A 165 -3.47 -10.11 -16.50
C TRP A 165 -2.02 -9.65 -16.76
N LEU A 166 -1.78 -9.01 -17.91
CA LEU A 166 -0.46 -8.52 -18.32
C LEU A 166 -0.36 -6.98 -18.27
N ASN A 167 -1.16 -6.32 -17.43
CA ASN A 167 -1.08 -4.88 -17.16
C ASN A 167 -0.96 -4.64 -15.64
N CYS A 168 -0.17 -5.46 -14.94
CA CYS A 168 0.00 -5.41 -13.48
C CYS A 168 0.64 -4.10 -12.99
N ASP A 169 1.28 -3.35 -13.89
CA ASP A 169 1.78 -2.00 -13.68
C ASP A 169 0.65 -0.97 -13.44
N ILE A 170 -0.60 -1.30 -13.75
CA ILE A 170 -1.80 -0.50 -13.46
C ILE A 170 -2.37 -0.92 -12.11
N LYS A 171 -2.47 0.02 -11.15
CA LYS A 171 -3.07 -0.24 -9.84
C LYS A 171 -4.61 -0.20 -9.89
N SER A 172 -5.19 -1.15 -10.62
CA SER A 172 -6.63 -1.25 -10.89
C SER A 172 -7.43 -1.89 -9.75
N THR A 173 -8.74 -1.61 -9.69
CA THR A 173 -9.70 -2.28 -8.80
C THR A 173 -10.23 -3.61 -9.34
N SER A 174 -9.88 -4.02 -10.57
CA SER A 174 -10.14 -5.38 -11.11
C SER A 174 -9.25 -6.44 -10.44
N LEU A 175 -9.46 -6.65 -9.13
CA LEU A 175 -8.54 -7.37 -8.24
C LEU A 175 -8.90 -8.85 -8.03
N LEU A 176 -9.81 -9.44 -8.80
CA LEU A 176 -10.25 -10.83 -8.55
C LEU A 176 -9.08 -11.82 -8.52
N GLY A 177 -8.11 -11.69 -9.44
CA GLY A 177 -6.90 -12.52 -9.42
C GLY A 177 -6.10 -12.38 -8.12
N ASN A 178 -5.91 -11.14 -7.65
CA ASN A 178 -5.24 -10.86 -6.39
C ASN A 178 -6.01 -11.39 -5.18
N VAL A 179 -7.34 -11.28 -5.18
CA VAL A 179 -8.22 -11.81 -4.12
C VAL A 179 -8.08 -13.33 -4.03
N LEU A 180 -8.06 -14.05 -5.16
CA LEU A 180 -7.86 -15.50 -5.17
C LEU A 180 -6.49 -15.89 -4.62
N MET A 181 -5.43 -15.12 -4.90
CA MET A 181 -4.09 -15.36 -4.36
C MET A 181 -3.99 -15.03 -2.86
N ALA A 182 -4.68 -13.98 -2.39
CA ALA A 182 -4.78 -13.68 -0.97
C ALA A 182 -5.54 -14.78 -0.21
N GLN A 183 -6.64 -15.28 -0.80
CA GLN A 183 -7.40 -16.41 -0.26
C GLN A 183 -6.57 -17.69 -0.22
N HIS A 184 -5.81 -17.98 -1.27
CA HIS A 184 -4.90 -19.12 -1.31
C HIS A 184 -3.87 -19.09 -0.17
N ALA A 185 -3.31 -17.91 0.14
CA ALA A 185 -2.43 -17.76 1.29
C ALA A 185 -3.15 -18.05 2.60
N ALA A 186 -4.35 -17.48 2.78
CA ALA A 186 -5.15 -17.67 3.99
C ALA A 186 -5.51 -19.15 4.23
N GLU A 187 -5.87 -19.89 3.18
CA GLU A 187 -6.19 -21.33 3.24
C GLU A 187 -4.98 -22.21 3.58
N ASN A 188 -3.76 -21.67 3.45
CA ASN A 188 -2.51 -22.36 3.76
C ASN A 188 -1.77 -21.74 4.97
N ASP A 189 -2.48 -21.00 5.82
CA ASP A 189 -1.92 -20.31 7.01
C ASP A 189 -0.68 -19.44 6.68
N ALA A 190 -0.67 -18.89 5.47
CA ALA A 190 0.40 -18.06 4.94
C ALA A 190 0.00 -16.58 4.93
N PHE A 191 1.02 -15.72 5.05
CA PHE A 191 0.87 -14.27 5.05
C PHE A 191 0.74 -13.70 3.62
N GLU A 192 1.32 -14.37 2.63
CA GLU A 192 1.22 -14.00 1.22
C GLU A 192 1.36 -15.22 0.32
N THR A 193 0.85 -15.07 -0.91
CA THR A 193 1.14 -15.95 -2.04
C THR A 193 2.12 -15.24 -2.96
N ILE A 194 3.35 -15.74 -3.03
CA ILE A 194 4.40 -15.29 -3.95
C ILE A 194 4.15 -15.95 -5.31
N GLN A 195 4.00 -15.15 -6.37
CA GLN A 195 3.58 -15.66 -7.66
C GLN A 195 4.74 -15.82 -8.64
N LEU A 196 4.70 -16.88 -9.44
CA LEU A 196 5.67 -17.16 -10.50
C LEU A 196 5.00 -17.29 -11.86
N ARG A 197 5.63 -16.76 -12.90
CA ARG A 197 5.17 -16.87 -14.29
C ARG A 197 6.30 -17.37 -15.17
N ASP A 198 6.06 -18.42 -15.92
CA ASP A 198 7.06 -19.02 -16.82
C ASP A 198 8.37 -19.40 -16.07
N GLY A 199 8.27 -19.77 -14.79
CA GLY A 199 9.44 -20.09 -13.93
C GLY A 199 10.15 -18.87 -13.31
N TRP A 200 9.65 -17.65 -13.54
CA TRP A 200 10.22 -16.41 -13.03
C TRP A 200 9.37 -15.77 -11.96
N LEU A 201 10.01 -15.24 -10.91
CA LEU A 201 9.36 -14.48 -9.86
C LEU A 201 8.71 -13.21 -10.41
N THR A 202 7.44 -12.99 -10.06
CA THR A 202 6.74 -11.74 -10.33
C THR A 202 6.61 -10.92 -9.05
N GLU A 203 5.49 -11.04 -8.34
CA GLU A 203 5.24 -10.40 -7.05
C GLU A 203 4.23 -11.22 -6.23
N ALA A 204 3.91 -10.76 -5.02
CA ALA A 204 2.89 -11.39 -4.20
C ALA A 204 1.49 -10.82 -4.50
N SER A 205 0.43 -11.33 -3.88
CA SER A 205 -0.95 -10.91 -4.16
C SER A 205 -1.17 -9.40 -3.95
N SER A 206 -0.47 -8.79 -3.00
CA SER A 206 -0.59 -7.38 -2.64
C SER A 206 0.75 -6.73 -2.23
N SER A 207 1.88 -7.30 -2.60
CA SER A 207 3.22 -6.87 -2.14
C SER A 207 4.31 -7.20 -3.15
N ASN A 208 5.35 -6.37 -3.25
CA ASN A 208 6.55 -6.75 -4.00
C ASN A 208 7.40 -7.74 -3.20
N VAL A 209 8.17 -8.58 -3.90
CA VAL A 209 9.02 -9.62 -3.33
C VAL A 209 10.47 -9.31 -3.65
N TRP A 210 11.36 -9.58 -2.69
CA TRP A 210 12.79 -9.30 -2.77
C TRP A 210 13.55 -10.54 -2.33
N VAL A 211 14.66 -10.85 -2.99
CA VAL A 211 15.51 -12.00 -2.69
C VAL A 211 16.89 -11.51 -2.28
N VAL A 212 17.41 -12.01 -1.16
CA VAL A 212 18.78 -11.77 -0.72
C VAL A 212 19.61 -13.02 -0.96
N LYS A 213 20.75 -12.87 -1.65
CA LYS A 213 21.71 -13.95 -1.86
C LYS A 213 23.14 -13.41 -1.79
N GLY A 214 23.97 -14.03 -0.95
CA GLY A 214 25.36 -13.61 -0.74
C GLY A 214 25.50 -12.16 -0.24
N GLY A 215 24.52 -11.67 0.53
CA GLY A 215 24.48 -10.29 1.03
C GLY A 215 24.08 -9.23 0.00
N ALA A 216 23.77 -9.62 -1.24
CA ALA A 216 23.20 -8.72 -2.25
C ALA A 216 21.67 -8.88 -2.33
N LEU A 217 20.98 -7.80 -2.65
CA LEU A 217 19.53 -7.73 -2.83
C LEU A 217 19.17 -7.78 -4.32
N PHE A 218 18.21 -8.62 -4.66
CA PHE A 218 17.66 -8.77 -5.99
C PHE A 218 16.15 -8.52 -5.98
N ALA A 219 15.65 -7.91 -7.04
CA ALA A 219 14.22 -7.79 -7.32
C ALA A 219 13.97 -8.04 -8.81
N PRO A 220 12.81 -8.59 -9.18
CA PRO A 220 12.43 -8.65 -10.58
C PRO A 220 12.37 -7.25 -11.21
N PRO A 221 12.68 -7.09 -12.51
CA PRO A 221 12.72 -5.78 -13.15
C PRO A 221 11.32 -5.16 -13.27
N ARG A 222 11.28 -3.82 -13.29
CA ARG A 222 10.06 -3.07 -13.60
C ARG A 222 9.52 -3.50 -14.97
N SER A 223 8.30 -4.03 -14.99
CA SER A 223 7.65 -4.55 -16.20
C SER A 223 6.13 -4.48 -16.07
N ASN A 224 5.40 -4.92 -17.09
CA ASN A 224 3.94 -5.05 -17.03
C ASN A 224 3.45 -6.28 -16.24
N ARG A 225 4.36 -7.13 -15.75
CA ARG A 225 4.04 -8.31 -14.92
C ARG A 225 4.00 -7.99 -13.43
N ILE A 226 4.49 -6.82 -13.02
CA ILE A 226 4.67 -6.44 -11.62
C ILE A 226 4.22 -5.00 -11.40
N LEU A 227 3.50 -4.75 -10.32
CA LEU A 227 3.22 -3.39 -9.90
C LEU A 227 4.48 -2.72 -9.36
N GLU A 228 4.86 -1.57 -9.92
CA GLU A 228 5.89 -0.71 -9.32
C GLU A 228 5.39 -0.17 -7.97
N GLY A 229 5.64 -0.90 -6.89
CA GLY A 229 5.45 -0.43 -5.54
C GLY A 229 6.22 0.86 -5.32
N ILE A 230 5.68 1.88 -4.65
CA ILE A 230 6.55 3.01 -4.26
C ILE A 230 7.62 2.57 -3.24
N ARG A 231 7.49 1.38 -2.65
CA ARG A 231 8.56 0.76 -1.87
C ARG A 231 9.72 0.31 -2.75
N TYR A 232 9.52 0.13 -4.06
CA TYR A 232 10.60 -0.22 -4.97
C TYR A 232 11.70 0.85 -4.96
N GLY A 233 11.30 2.11 -5.19
CA GLY A 233 12.21 3.26 -5.10
C GLY A 233 12.77 3.48 -3.68
N LEU A 234 11.95 3.29 -2.64
CA LEU A 234 12.43 3.38 -1.26
C LEU A 234 13.52 2.34 -0.96
N ILE A 235 13.32 1.08 -1.35
CA ILE A 235 14.28 0.01 -1.10
C ILE A 235 15.58 0.24 -1.89
N GLU A 236 15.52 0.82 -3.10
CA GLU A 236 16.71 1.28 -3.82
C GLU A 236 17.50 2.34 -3.03
N GLU A 237 16.81 3.27 -2.35
CA GLU A 237 17.44 4.26 -1.46
C GLU A 237 18.01 3.60 -0.19
N LEU A 238 17.25 2.71 0.45
CA LEU A 238 17.68 2.03 1.69
C LEU A 238 18.86 1.08 1.44
N ALA A 239 18.89 0.40 0.29
CA ALA A 239 20.02 -0.45 -0.10
C ALA A 239 21.32 0.37 -0.18
N LYS A 240 21.27 1.57 -0.78
CA LYS A 240 22.40 2.51 -0.81
C LYS A 240 22.79 2.98 0.60
N GLU A 241 21.82 3.36 1.43
CA GLU A 241 22.04 3.78 2.82
C GLU A 241 22.74 2.69 3.66
N CYS A 242 22.34 1.43 3.47
CA CYS A 242 22.85 0.29 4.22
C CYS A 242 24.09 -0.36 3.60
N GLY A 243 24.59 0.12 2.46
CA GLY A 243 25.72 -0.49 1.76
C GLY A 243 25.43 -1.88 1.17
N VAL A 244 24.16 -2.18 0.90
CA VAL A 244 23.72 -3.44 0.29
C VAL A 244 23.70 -3.27 -1.23
N ARG A 245 24.43 -4.12 -1.97
CA ARG A 245 24.36 -4.14 -3.44
C ARG A 245 22.93 -4.49 -3.86
N PHE A 246 22.33 -3.66 -4.71
CA PHE A 246 21.03 -3.92 -5.32
C PHE A 246 21.16 -4.17 -6.82
N GLU A 247 20.42 -5.16 -7.33
CA GLU A 247 20.34 -5.46 -8.75
C GLU A 247 18.91 -5.84 -9.15
N ALA A 248 18.36 -5.14 -10.14
CA ALA A 248 17.08 -5.47 -10.73
C ALA A 248 17.29 -6.44 -11.91
N ARG A 249 16.88 -7.70 -11.74
CA ARG A 249 16.98 -8.75 -12.77
C ARG A 249 15.95 -9.84 -12.54
N GLU A 250 15.71 -10.64 -13.57
CA GLU A 250 14.86 -11.82 -13.44
C GLU A 250 15.43 -12.78 -12.38
N ILE A 251 14.52 -13.35 -11.58
CA ILE A 251 14.84 -14.28 -10.50
C ILE A 251 14.11 -15.59 -10.78
N ALA A 252 14.86 -16.65 -11.04
CA ALA A 252 14.31 -17.97 -11.30
C ALA A 252 13.72 -18.57 -10.01
N GLU A 253 12.74 -19.45 -10.13
CA GLU A 253 12.14 -20.17 -9.00
C GLU A 253 13.20 -20.86 -8.11
N ALA A 254 14.20 -21.50 -8.73
CA ALA A 254 15.27 -22.16 -7.99
C ALA A 254 16.03 -21.18 -7.09
N GLU A 255 16.32 -19.99 -7.60
CA GLU A 255 17.03 -18.95 -6.84
C GLU A 255 16.16 -18.40 -5.70
N LEU A 256 14.86 -18.20 -5.93
CA LEU A 256 13.91 -17.84 -4.87
C LEU A 256 13.93 -18.87 -3.73
N ARG A 257 13.93 -20.17 -4.07
CA ARG A 257 13.92 -21.27 -3.09
C ARG A 257 15.26 -21.45 -2.37
N GLU A 258 16.36 -21.02 -2.97
CA GLU A 258 17.70 -21.07 -2.40
C GLU A 258 18.13 -19.76 -1.73
N ALA A 259 17.22 -18.78 -1.61
CA ALA A 259 17.51 -17.47 -1.03
C ALA A 259 18.02 -17.56 0.42
N ASP A 260 18.94 -16.65 0.78
CA ASP A 260 19.42 -16.51 2.15
C ASP A 260 18.38 -15.74 3.00
N GLU A 261 17.72 -14.74 2.39
CA GLU A 261 16.52 -14.07 2.94
C GLU A 261 15.52 -13.79 1.81
N ILE A 262 14.22 -13.80 2.14
CA ILE A 262 13.16 -13.29 1.28
C ILE A 262 12.46 -12.16 2.03
N LEU A 263 12.20 -11.04 1.36
CA LEU A 263 11.47 -9.91 1.94
C LEU A 263 10.20 -9.64 1.13
N VAL A 264 9.17 -9.12 1.79
CA VAL A 264 8.00 -8.55 1.13
C VAL A 264 7.80 -7.10 1.55
N THR A 265 7.30 -6.28 0.63
CA THR A 265 7.03 -4.87 0.92
C THR A 265 5.70 -4.39 0.38
N SER A 266 4.99 -3.58 1.18
CA SER A 266 3.81 -2.84 0.74
C SER A 266 3.59 -1.60 1.61
N ALA A 267 2.60 -0.77 1.27
CA ALA A 267 2.20 0.37 2.11
C ALA A 267 1.81 -0.05 3.54
N THR A 268 1.11 -1.18 3.69
CA THR A 268 0.55 -1.61 4.98
C THR A 268 1.46 -2.57 5.75
N LYS A 269 2.48 -3.13 5.07
CA LYS A 269 3.40 -4.14 5.63
C LYS A 269 4.82 -3.60 5.85
N GLU A 270 5.11 -2.38 5.41
CA GLU A 270 6.46 -1.80 5.38
C GLU A 270 7.45 -2.71 4.64
N VAL A 271 8.45 -3.24 5.34
CA VAL A 271 9.33 -4.34 4.94
C VAL A 271 9.18 -5.46 5.97
N LEU A 272 9.02 -6.70 5.50
CA LEU A 272 8.81 -7.86 6.36
C LEU A 272 9.59 -9.08 5.85
N ALA A 273 10.24 -9.80 6.77
CA ALA A 273 10.98 -11.02 6.42
C ALA A 273 10.04 -12.22 6.24
N VAL A 274 10.24 -12.96 5.16
CA VAL A 274 9.64 -14.27 4.91
C VAL A 274 10.65 -15.33 5.34
N VAL A 275 10.32 -16.09 6.37
CA VAL A 275 11.21 -17.09 6.99
C VAL A 275 10.87 -18.53 6.62
N ALA A 276 9.72 -18.74 5.99
CA ALA A 276 9.35 -20.02 5.40
C ALA A 276 8.60 -19.81 4.08
N LEU A 277 8.92 -20.63 3.09
CA LEU A 277 8.29 -20.67 1.78
C LEU A 277 7.84 -22.11 1.49
N ASP A 278 6.55 -22.33 1.25
CA ASP A 278 5.96 -23.66 0.99
C ASP A 278 6.33 -24.70 2.07
N GLY A 279 6.27 -24.27 3.34
CA GLY A 279 6.59 -25.12 4.49
C GLY A 279 8.09 -25.38 4.71
N LYS A 280 8.98 -24.90 3.84
CA LYS A 280 10.44 -25.01 3.99
C LYS A 280 11.03 -23.72 4.57
N PRO A 281 12.04 -23.80 5.46
CA PRO A 281 12.71 -22.61 5.97
C PRO A 281 13.45 -21.87 4.83
N VAL A 282 13.40 -20.55 4.88
CA VAL A 282 14.24 -19.66 4.06
C VAL A 282 15.52 -19.39 4.84
N GLY A 283 16.69 -19.67 4.24
CA GLY A 283 17.97 -19.62 4.95
C GLY A 283 17.93 -20.41 6.27
N GLY A 284 18.16 -19.71 7.39
CA GLY A 284 18.10 -20.28 8.74
C GLY A 284 16.72 -20.32 9.39
N GLY A 285 15.64 -19.96 8.68
CA GLY A 285 14.27 -19.92 9.22
C GLY A 285 14.02 -18.79 10.21
N LYS A 286 14.81 -17.70 10.13
CA LYS A 286 14.71 -16.51 10.99
C LYS A 286 14.96 -15.25 10.15
N PRO A 287 14.43 -14.08 10.55
CA PRO A 287 14.76 -12.85 9.86
C PRO A 287 16.27 -12.59 9.87
N GLY A 288 16.84 -12.22 8.71
CA GLY A 288 18.28 -12.07 8.54
C GLY A 288 18.80 -10.64 8.69
N PRO A 289 20.11 -10.43 8.51
CA PRO A 289 20.76 -9.13 8.71
C PRO A 289 20.32 -8.06 7.70
N VAL A 290 20.01 -8.42 6.45
CA VAL A 290 19.56 -7.44 5.44
C VAL A 290 18.17 -6.93 5.80
N TYR A 291 17.25 -7.84 6.19
CA TYR A 291 15.98 -7.43 6.75
C TYR A 291 16.14 -6.47 7.94
N ALA A 292 16.98 -6.82 8.92
CA ALA A 292 17.15 -6.00 10.13
C ALA A 292 17.66 -4.59 9.78
N ALA A 293 18.63 -4.50 8.86
CA ALA A 293 19.15 -3.22 8.38
C ALA A 293 18.07 -2.41 7.66
N PHE A 294 17.29 -3.04 6.77
CA PHE A 294 16.25 -2.37 6.00
C PHE A 294 15.06 -1.95 6.86
N HIS A 295 14.64 -2.77 7.82
CA HIS A 295 13.61 -2.39 8.78
C HIS A 295 14.05 -1.15 9.57
N ALA A 296 15.27 -1.13 10.11
CA ALA A 296 15.79 0.02 10.83
C ALA A 296 15.89 1.27 9.92
N ALA A 297 16.35 1.12 8.68
CA ALA A 297 16.45 2.21 7.72
C ALA A 297 15.08 2.74 7.29
N TYR A 298 14.07 1.87 7.17
CA TYR A 298 12.68 2.27 6.91
C TYR A 298 12.14 3.12 8.07
N GLN A 299 12.38 2.73 9.33
CA GLN A 299 11.96 3.53 10.48
C GLN A 299 12.65 4.91 10.47
N ARG A 300 13.94 4.99 10.14
CA ARG A 300 14.63 6.28 9.95
C ARG A 300 14.02 7.11 8.82
N ALA A 301 13.67 6.48 7.69
CA ALA A 301 13.04 7.18 6.56
C ALA A 301 11.70 7.81 6.95
N LYS A 302 10.87 7.12 7.75
CA LYS A 302 9.63 7.68 8.30
C LYS A 302 9.91 8.92 9.16
N GLN A 303 10.90 8.84 10.06
CA GLN A 303 11.27 9.96 10.93
C GLN A 303 11.80 11.17 10.14
N ARG A 304 12.58 10.95 9.08
CA ARG A 304 13.05 12.04 8.21
C ARG A 304 11.89 12.78 7.53
N GLU A 305 10.88 12.06 7.05
CA GLU A 305 9.71 12.69 6.41
C GLU A 305 8.86 13.46 7.44
N THR A 306 8.78 12.98 8.68
CA THR A 306 8.18 13.73 9.79
C THR A 306 8.86 15.06 10.06
N GLN A 307 10.20 15.03 10.19
CA GLN A 307 10.99 16.23 10.42
C GLN A 307 10.83 17.26 9.29
N ALA A 308 10.76 16.78 8.04
CA ALA A 308 10.53 17.65 6.88
C ALA A 308 9.15 18.33 6.93
N VAL A 309 8.08 17.60 7.29
CA VAL A 309 6.73 18.18 7.43
C VAL A 309 6.71 19.28 8.49
N ARG A 310 7.39 19.09 9.62
CA ARG A 310 7.46 20.09 10.68
C ARG A 310 8.26 21.32 10.30
N ALA A 311 9.41 21.13 9.66
CA ALA A 311 10.22 22.25 9.16
C ALA A 311 9.40 23.15 8.23
N SER A 312 8.66 22.56 7.28
CA SER A 312 7.77 23.31 6.39
C SER A 312 6.61 24.01 7.12
N ALA A 313 6.03 23.39 8.16
CA ALA A 313 4.98 24.03 8.95
C ALA A 313 5.50 25.23 9.76
N ALA A 314 6.70 25.13 10.32
CA ALA A 314 7.35 26.21 11.05
C ALA A 314 7.69 27.40 10.13
N GLU A 315 8.19 27.13 8.91
CA GLU A 315 8.48 28.18 7.92
C GLU A 315 7.22 28.96 7.52
N LEU A 316 6.08 28.30 7.34
CA LEU A 316 4.80 28.95 7.03
C LEU A 316 4.31 29.85 8.18
N GLN A 317 4.50 29.45 9.44
CA GLN A 317 4.12 30.26 10.60
C GLN A 317 4.99 31.51 10.81
N VAL A 318 6.21 31.53 10.25
CA VAL A 318 7.11 32.69 10.31
C VAL A 318 6.77 33.72 9.23
N VAL A 319 6.20 33.29 8.10
CA VAL A 319 5.80 34.19 6.99
C VAL A 319 4.48 34.91 7.26
N GLU A 320 3.63 34.36 8.13
CA GLU A 320 2.35 34.98 8.54
C GLU A 320 2.46 35.94 9.75
N LYS A 321 3.66 36.14 10.31
CA LYS A 321 3.92 37.09 11.41
C LYS A 321 4.70 38.31 10.94
#